data_AF-A0A560ETU5-F1
#
_entry.id   AF-A0A560ETU5-F1
#
_cell.length_a   1.000
_cell.length_b   1.000
_cell.length_c   1.000
_cell.angle_alpha   90.00
_cell.angle_beta   90.00
_cell.angle_gamma   90.00
#
_symmetry.space_group_name_H-M   'P 1'
#
loop_
_entity.id
_entity.type
_entity.pdbx_description
1 polymer ?
#
loop_
_entity_poly.entity_id
_entity_poly.type
_entity_poly.pdbx_seq_one_letter_code
_entity_poly.pdbx_strand_id
1 'polypeptide(L)'
;MELGDAPGVNAPAKAARHGQTPPVLFLGDGTVIDDVPAIWRYLEEAYPERPLLGATPKDKALVAMWDRWVETEGLNPVKATAARRDQPTALDARNRQRLTHFLADLDSRLSAAVYMAGDAFSAADITALITIDVATRTLGVPLPRELGAVRRWFYGLSTRASAWT
;
A
#
# COMPACT_ATOMS: atom_id res chain seq x y z
N MET A 1 8.03 -32.28 -18.47
CA MET A 1 8.03 -30.81 -18.56
C MET A 1 7.95 -30.31 -17.13
N GLU A 2 9.11 -30.09 -16.52
CA GLU A 2 9.23 -29.72 -15.11
C GLU A 2 8.64 -28.33 -14.87
N LEU A 3 7.88 -28.20 -13.79
CA LEU A 3 7.41 -26.93 -13.24
C LEU A 3 8.62 -26.25 -12.58
N GLY A 4 9.33 -25.41 -13.32
CA GLY A 4 10.42 -24.59 -12.79
C GLY A 4 9.91 -23.49 -11.86
N ASP A 5 10.47 -23.43 -10.65
CA ASP A 5 10.55 -22.32 -9.70
C ASP A 5 9.53 -21.19 -9.83
N ALA A 6 8.33 -21.42 -9.30
CA ALA A 6 7.44 -20.31 -8.96
C ALA A 6 8.03 -19.56 -7.75
N PRO A 7 8.16 -18.21 -7.79
CA PRO A 7 8.65 -17.44 -6.66
C PRO A 7 7.76 -17.65 -5.43
N GLY A 8 8.38 -18.06 -4.32
CA GLY A 8 7.70 -18.29 -3.04
C GLY A 8 7.71 -17.04 -2.16
N VAL A 9 6.59 -16.76 -1.50
CA VAL A 9 6.48 -15.74 -0.45
C VAL A 9 6.26 -16.41 0.91
N ASN A 10 7.33 -16.80 1.60
CA ASN A 10 7.33 -17.03 3.05
C ASN A 10 8.77 -17.02 3.59
N ALA A 11 9.04 -16.16 4.57
CA ALA A 11 10.40 -15.89 5.04
C ALA A 11 10.90 -16.93 6.08
N PRO A 12 12.16 -17.39 6.01
CA PRO A 12 12.89 -17.70 7.22
C PRO A 12 13.23 -16.38 7.93
N ALA A 13 13.04 -16.35 9.25
CA ALA A 13 13.10 -15.20 10.16
C ALA A 13 14.43 -14.39 10.19
N LYS A 14 15.34 -14.56 9.22
CA LYS A 14 16.69 -13.99 9.20
C LYS A 14 16.90 -12.81 8.25
N ALA A 15 15.90 -12.43 7.45
CA ALA A 15 16.01 -11.33 6.47
C ALA A 15 15.56 -9.95 6.99
N ALA A 16 14.99 -9.86 8.20
CA ALA A 16 14.49 -8.61 8.76
C ALA A 16 15.63 -7.68 9.19
N ARG A 17 16.07 -6.78 8.31
CA ARG A 17 17.17 -5.85 8.60
C ARG A 17 16.81 -4.72 9.58
N HIS A 18 15.51 -4.50 9.85
CA HIS A 18 15.02 -3.31 10.60
C HIS A 18 13.92 -3.58 11.64
N GLY A 19 13.76 -4.82 12.13
CA GLY A 19 12.76 -5.14 13.16
C GLY A 19 11.30 -5.04 12.71
N GLN A 20 11.05 -4.76 11.43
CA GLN A 20 9.81 -5.05 10.72
C GLN A 20 10.06 -6.27 9.85
N THR A 21 9.04 -7.10 9.62
CA THR A 21 9.10 -8.14 8.59
C THR A 21 8.49 -7.54 7.31
N PRO A 22 9.26 -6.77 6.49
CA PRO A 22 8.76 -6.33 5.20
C PRO A 22 8.49 -7.56 4.32
N PRO A 23 7.68 -7.43 3.26
CA PRO A 23 7.66 -8.46 2.23
C PRO A 23 9.07 -8.61 1.65
N VAL A 24 9.47 -9.86 1.44
CA VAL A 24 10.77 -10.23 0.85
C VAL A 24 10.49 -11.15 -0.32
N LEU A 25 11.10 -10.87 -1.47
CA LEU A 25 11.06 -11.71 -2.65
C LEU A 25 12.37 -12.50 -2.76
N PHE A 26 12.25 -13.82 -2.85
CA PHE A 26 13.36 -14.73 -3.13
C PHE A 26 13.29 -15.18 -4.59
N LEU A 27 14.40 -15.03 -5.31
CA LEU A 27 14.53 -15.54 -6.67
C LEU A 27 15.18 -16.93 -6.67
N GLY A 28 14.99 -17.71 -7.75
CA GLY A 28 15.51 -19.07 -7.87
C GLY A 28 17.05 -19.16 -7.81
N ASP A 29 17.76 -18.07 -8.10
CA ASP A 29 19.22 -17.98 -8.00
C ASP A 29 19.74 -17.62 -6.60
N GLY A 30 18.84 -17.48 -5.62
CA GLY A 30 19.17 -17.10 -4.25
C GLY A 30 19.25 -15.58 -4.01
N THR A 31 18.97 -14.75 -5.01
CA THR A 31 18.86 -13.29 -4.83
C THR A 31 17.68 -12.94 -3.91
N VAL A 32 17.88 -11.95 -3.04
CA VAL A 32 16.88 -11.44 -2.09
C VAL A 32 16.59 -9.97 -2.37
N ILE A 33 15.31 -9.63 -2.52
CA ILE A 33 14.82 -8.24 -2.66
C ILE A 33 13.87 -7.97 -1.50
N ASP A 34 14.20 -7.00 -0.64
CA ASP A 34 13.49 -6.69 0.62
C ASP A 34 12.90 -5.27 0.69
N ASP A 35 12.86 -4.57 -0.44
CA ASP A 35 12.29 -3.24 -0.60
C ASP A 35 11.04 -3.30 -1.50
N VAL A 36 9.91 -2.73 -1.04
CA VAL A 36 8.60 -2.86 -1.73
C VAL A 36 8.63 -2.25 -3.15
N PRO A 37 9.11 -1.01 -3.34
CA PRO A 37 9.30 -0.46 -4.69
C PRO A 37 10.20 -1.34 -5.58
N ALA A 38 11.27 -1.91 -5.04
CA ALA A 38 12.15 -2.81 -5.79
C ALA A 38 11.45 -4.14 -6.17
N ILE A 39 10.66 -4.73 -5.26
CA ILE A 39 9.85 -5.92 -5.52
C ILE A 39 8.83 -5.63 -6.61
N TRP A 40 8.09 -4.53 -6.52
CA TRP A 40 7.14 -4.15 -7.56
C TRP A 40 7.81 -3.94 -8.91
N ARG A 41 8.97 -3.28 -8.93
CA ARG A 41 9.73 -3.10 -10.17
C ARG A 41 10.12 -4.45 -10.78
N TYR A 42 10.60 -5.39 -9.98
CA TYR A 42 10.93 -6.72 -10.47
C TYR A 42 9.71 -7.42 -11.07
N LEU A 43 8.58 -7.41 -10.35
CA LEU A 43 7.34 -8.04 -10.80
C LEU A 43 6.76 -7.39 -12.06
N GLU A 44 6.86 -6.06 -12.18
CA GLU A 44 6.42 -5.31 -13.36
C GLU A 44 7.18 -5.73 -14.63
N GLU A 45 8.49 -5.94 -14.51
CA GLU A 45 9.34 -6.37 -15.64
C GLU A 45 9.21 -7.88 -15.92
N ALA A 46 8.99 -8.69 -14.88
CA ALA A 46 8.84 -10.13 -15.01
C ALA A 46 7.45 -10.57 -15.52
N TYR A 47 6.40 -9.78 -15.26
CA TYR A 47 5.00 -10.07 -15.60
C TYR A 47 4.29 -8.85 -16.24
N PRO A 48 4.70 -8.42 -17.44
CA PRO A 48 4.28 -7.16 -18.05
C PRO A 48 2.79 -7.10 -18.44
N GLU A 49 2.08 -8.22 -18.48
CA GLU A 49 0.66 -8.30 -18.86
C GLU A 49 -0.28 -7.76 -17.77
N ARG A 50 0.24 -7.50 -16.57
CA ARG A 50 -0.52 -7.01 -15.41
C ARG A 50 0.19 -5.82 -14.74
N PRO A 51 0.30 -4.68 -15.42
CA PRO A 51 1.11 -3.56 -14.94
C PRO A 51 0.46 -2.89 -13.72
N LEU A 52 1.07 -3.05 -12.55
CA LEU A 52 0.67 -2.35 -11.31
C LEU A 52 1.35 -0.98 -11.20
N LEU A 53 2.48 -0.81 -11.90
CA LEU A 53 3.22 0.45 -11.96
C LEU A 53 2.83 1.30 -13.16
N GLY A 54 1.92 0.86 -14.02
CA GLY A 54 1.38 1.64 -15.14
C GLY A 54 1.95 1.26 -16.51
N ALA A 55 1.13 1.38 -17.55
CA ALA A 55 1.47 0.87 -18.89
C ALA A 55 2.27 1.86 -19.74
N THR A 56 2.01 3.17 -19.61
CA THR A 56 2.73 4.22 -20.35
C THR A 56 3.69 5.01 -19.45
N PRO A 57 4.66 5.75 -20.00
CA PRO A 57 5.51 6.64 -19.19
C PRO A 57 4.71 7.63 -18.32
N LYS A 58 3.58 8.12 -18.84
CA LYS A 58 2.67 9.00 -18.09
C LYS A 58 2.03 8.26 -16.92
N ASP A 59 1.50 7.07 -17.16
CA ASP A 59 0.84 6.28 -16.11
C ASP A 59 1.85 5.93 -15.00
N LYS A 60 3.07 5.53 -15.39
CA LYS A 60 4.16 5.24 -14.46
C LYS A 60 4.49 6.43 -13.56
N ALA A 61 4.57 7.63 -14.14
CA ALA A 61 4.80 8.85 -13.36
C ALA A 61 3.64 9.15 -12.41
N LEU A 62 2.40 8.98 -12.85
CA LEU A 62 1.21 9.23 -12.02
C LEU A 62 1.08 8.22 -10.89
N VAL A 63 1.32 6.93 -11.13
CA VAL A 63 1.33 5.89 -10.09
C VAL A 63 2.38 6.21 -9.05
N ALA A 64 3.63 6.49 -9.47
CA ALA A 64 4.71 6.80 -8.55
C ALA A 64 4.43 8.07 -7.71
N MET A 65 3.86 9.12 -8.33
CA MET A 65 3.48 10.35 -7.63
C MET A 65 2.43 10.09 -6.55
N TRP A 66 1.34 9.39 -6.89
CA TRP A 66 0.27 9.13 -5.94
C TRP A 66 0.66 8.13 -4.86
N ASP A 67 1.43 7.10 -5.21
CA ASP A 67 1.95 6.14 -4.24
C ASP A 67 2.85 6.82 -3.20
N ARG A 68 3.78 7.68 -3.66
CA ARG A 68 4.66 8.46 -2.78
C ARG A 68 3.89 9.42 -1.88
N TRP A 69 2.83 10.04 -2.40
CA TRP A 69 1.96 10.92 -1.62
C TRP A 69 1.24 10.13 -0.51
N VAL A 70 0.61 9.00 -0.85
CA VAL A 70 -0.06 8.13 0.12
C VAL A 70 0.90 7.63 1.18
N GLU A 71 2.10 7.20 0.77
CA GLU A 71 3.11 6.72 1.70
C GLU A 71 3.52 7.81 2.70
N THR A 72 3.77 9.03 2.22
CA THR A 72 4.27 10.14 3.05
C THR A 72 3.21 10.71 3.98
N GLU A 73 2.03 10.99 3.44
CA GLU A 73 0.97 11.70 4.16
C GLU A 73 0.05 10.75 4.94
N GLY A 74 -0.06 9.50 4.49
CA GLY A 74 -0.91 8.49 5.09
C GLY A 74 -0.11 7.41 5.84
N LEU A 75 0.56 6.52 5.11
CA LEU A 75 1.10 5.28 5.66
C LEU A 75 2.17 5.51 6.73
N ASN A 76 3.13 6.40 6.49
CA ASN A 76 4.24 6.64 7.41
C ASN A 76 3.78 7.21 8.77
N PRO A 77 2.92 8.27 8.83
CA PRO A 77 2.33 8.72 10.08
C PRO A 77 1.54 7.64 10.82
N VAL A 78 0.73 6.86 10.08
CA VAL A 78 -0.08 5.77 10.65
C VAL A 78 0.80 4.67 11.24
N LYS A 79 1.84 4.23 10.52
CA LYS A 79 2.82 3.25 11.01
C LYS A 79 3.57 3.75 12.25
N ALA A 80 4.01 5.00 12.24
CA ALA A 80 4.73 5.59 13.39
C ALA A 80 3.87 5.63 14.66
N THR A 81 2.58 5.88 14.52
CA THR A 81 1.63 5.83 15.65
C THR A 81 1.27 4.39 16.03
N ALA A 82 1.12 3.48 15.08
CA ALA A 82 0.84 2.07 15.35
C ALA A 82 1.98 1.38 16.11
N ALA A 83 3.24 1.66 15.74
CA ALA A 83 4.42 1.10 16.40
C ALA A 83 4.57 1.52 17.87
N ARG A 84 3.87 2.58 18.30
CA ARG A 84 3.93 3.15 19.66
C ARG A 84 2.58 3.07 20.37
N ARG A 85 1.70 2.16 19.93
CA ARG A 85 0.33 2.03 20.46
C ARG A 85 0.30 1.87 21.99
N ASP A 86 1.26 1.15 22.56
CA ASP A 86 1.31 0.89 24.00
C ASP A 86 2.02 2.00 24.81
N GLN A 87 2.66 2.96 24.13
CA GLN A 87 3.34 4.11 24.75
C GLN A 87 3.08 5.40 23.95
N PRO A 88 1.85 5.95 24.00
CA PRO A 88 1.47 7.10 23.20
C PRO A 88 2.24 8.38 23.55
N THR A 89 2.46 9.22 22.55
CA THR A 89 3.18 10.50 22.63
C THR A 89 2.34 11.65 22.08
N ALA A 90 2.75 12.90 22.34
CA ALA A 90 2.11 14.08 21.75
C ALA A 90 2.15 14.08 20.20
N LEU A 91 3.15 13.44 19.59
CA LEU A 91 3.24 13.28 18.14
C LEU A 91 2.10 12.43 17.58
N ASP A 92 1.54 11.52 18.37
CA ASP A 92 0.47 10.63 17.92
C ASP A 92 -0.88 11.34 17.78
N ALA A 93 -1.15 12.34 18.63
CA ALA A 93 -2.31 13.21 18.45
C ALA A 93 -2.21 14.00 17.13
N ARG A 94 -1.01 14.53 16.82
CA ARG A 94 -0.74 15.23 15.56
C ARG A 94 -0.86 14.31 14.35
N ASN A 95 -0.35 13.07 14.43
CA ASN A 95 -0.47 12.09 13.36
C ASN A 95 -1.93 11.67 13.12
N ARG A 96 -2.73 11.53 14.18
CA ARG A 96 -4.17 11.28 14.05
C ARG A 96 -4.90 12.44 13.36
N GLN A 97 -4.53 13.69 13.66
CA GLN A 97 -5.07 14.84 12.94
C GLN A 97 -4.65 14.84 11.45
N ARG A 98 -3.39 14.52 11.16
CA ARG A 98 -2.90 14.37 9.77
C ARG A 98 -3.66 13.30 9.01
N LEU A 99 -3.97 12.17 9.65
CA LEU A 99 -4.79 11.12 9.05
C LEU A 99 -6.18 11.65 8.66
N THR A 100 -6.81 12.51 9.47
CA THR A 100 -8.09 13.13 9.10
C THR A 100 -7.97 13.98 7.82
N HIS A 101 -6.93 14.80 7.70
CA HIS A 101 -6.70 15.59 6.49
C HIS A 101 -6.40 14.70 5.29
N PHE A 102 -5.54 13.70 5.46
CA PHE A 102 -5.23 12.73 4.42
C PHE A 102 -6.49 12.03 3.89
N LEU A 103 -7.40 11.60 4.77
CA LEU A 103 -8.65 10.96 4.35
C LEU A 103 -9.57 11.91 3.56
N ALA A 104 -9.62 13.18 3.93
CA ALA A 104 -10.37 14.19 3.17
C ALA A 104 -9.74 14.44 1.77
N ASP A 105 -8.42 14.56 1.69
CA ASP A 105 -7.71 14.72 0.42
C ASP A 105 -7.86 13.48 -0.47
N LEU A 106 -7.81 12.30 0.14
CA LEU A 106 -8.06 11.02 -0.54
C LEU A 106 -9.48 10.95 -1.10
N ASP A 107 -10.48 11.43 -0.36
CA ASP A 107 -11.88 11.48 -0.83
C ASP A 107 -12.05 12.43 -2.01
N SER A 108 -11.41 13.61 -1.94
CA SER A 108 -11.36 14.55 -3.06
C SER A 108 -10.72 13.90 -4.29
N ARG A 109 -9.59 13.22 -4.11
CA ARG A 109 -8.91 12.51 -5.20
C ARG A 109 -9.78 11.45 -5.85
N LEU A 110 -10.41 10.59 -5.05
CA LEU A 110 -11.26 9.49 -5.50
C LEU A 110 -12.65 9.97 -5.95
N SER A 111 -13.01 11.23 -5.71
CA SER A 111 -14.17 11.85 -6.35
C SER A 111 -13.91 12.20 -7.81
N ALA A 112 -12.65 12.47 -8.16
CA ALA A 112 -12.24 12.85 -9.51
C ALA A 112 -11.73 11.67 -10.38
N ALA A 113 -11.54 10.48 -9.81
CA ALA A 113 -11.08 9.30 -10.54
C ALA A 113 -11.59 7.99 -9.92
N VAL A 114 -11.55 6.91 -10.70
CA VAL A 114 -11.95 5.57 -10.25
C VAL A 114 -10.94 4.98 -9.27
N TYR A 115 -9.65 5.17 -9.56
CA TYR A 115 -8.50 4.71 -8.79
C TYR A 115 -7.50 5.84 -8.54
N MET A 116 -6.54 5.59 -7.67
CA MET A 116 -5.54 6.59 -7.25
C MET A 116 -4.81 7.24 -8.41
N ALA A 117 -4.41 6.45 -9.41
CA ALA A 117 -3.63 6.94 -10.56
C ALA A 117 -4.48 7.23 -11.82
N GLY A 118 -5.81 7.07 -11.77
CA GLY A 118 -6.69 7.25 -12.93
C GLY A 118 -7.74 6.16 -13.03
N ASP A 119 -7.78 5.47 -14.17
CA ASP A 119 -8.84 4.52 -14.52
C ASP A 119 -8.47 3.05 -14.24
N ALA A 120 -7.21 2.78 -13.89
CA ALA A 120 -6.71 1.44 -13.58
C ALA A 120 -6.23 1.33 -12.13
N PHE A 121 -6.46 0.16 -11.52
CA PHE A 121 -5.95 -0.19 -10.20
C PHE A 121 -4.43 -0.32 -10.24
N SER A 122 -3.75 0.20 -9.22
CA SER A 122 -2.29 0.34 -9.21
C SER A 122 -1.68 0.13 -7.82
N ALA A 123 -0.35 0.17 -7.76
CA ALA A 123 0.41 0.20 -6.51
C ALA A 123 -0.07 1.29 -5.53
N ALA A 124 -0.40 2.48 -6.03
CA ALA A 124 -0.90 3.57 -5.20
C ALA A 124 -2.22 3.22 -4.47
N ASP A 125 -3.10 2.44 -5.12
CA ASP A 125 -4.33 1.95 -4.49
C ASP A 125 -4.03 0.93 -3.39
N ILE A 126 -3.04 0.04 -3.60
CA ILE A 126 -2.61 -0.95 -2.60
C ILE A 126 -2.10 -0.24 -1.34
N THR A 127 -1.23 0.76 -1.50
CA THR A 127 -0.70 1.55 -0.39
C THR A 127 -1.82 2.28 0.36
N ALA A 128 -2.80 2.84 -0.36
CA ALA A 128 -3.92 3.53 0.26
C ALA A 128 -4.82 2.55 1.04
N LEU A 129 -5.06 1.35 0.50
CA LEU A 129 -5.87 0.33 1.17
C LEU A 129 -5.23 -0.11 2.48
N ILE A 130 -3.93 -0.40 2.46
CA ILE A 130 -3.16 -0.76 3.65
C ILE A 130 -3.18 0.37 4.67
N THR A 131 -3.04 1.62 4.22
CA THR A 131 -3.10 2.79 5.10
C THR A 131 -4.42 2.85 5.88
N ILE A 132 -5.56 2.69 5.19
CA ILE A 132 -6.88 2.67 5.84
C ILE A 132 -7.05 1.43 6.72
N ASP A 133 -6.57 0.27 6.30
CA ASP A 133 -6.68 -0.96 7.09
C ASP A 133 -5.91 -0.85 8.42
N VAL A 134 -4.67 -0.35 8.40
CA VAL A 134 -3.89 -0.12 9.63
C VAL A 134 -4.54 0.96 10.50
N ALA A 135 -5.02 2.07 9.90
CA ALA A 135 -5.72 3.11 10.63
C ALA A 135 -6.98 2.59 11.35
N THR A 136 -7.77 1.75 10.67
CA THR A 136 -9.03 1.21 11.21
C THR A 136 -8.79 0.07 12.20
N ARG A 137 -8.01 -0.95 11.83
CA ARG A 137 -7.80 -2.15 12.65
C ARG A 137 -6.81 -1.95 13.79
N THR A 138 -5.74 -1.19 13.58
CA THR A 138 -4.68 -1.02 14.59
C THR A 138 -4.92 0.22 15.45
N LEU A 139 -5.32 1.34 14.85
CA LEU A 139 -5.48 2.61 15.57
C LEU A 139 -6.92 2.91 16.01
N GLY A 140 -7.89 2.10 15.58
CA GLY A 140 -9.30 2.26 15.91
C GLY A 140 -9.92 3.54 15.31
N VAL A 141 -9.33 4.10 14.25
CA VAL A 141 -9.86 5.30 13.60
C VAL A 141 -10.91 4.86 12.58
N PRO A 142 -12.21 5.15 12.80
CA PRO A 142 -13.24 4.75 11.85
C PRO A 142 -13.12 5.56 10.56
N LEU A 143 -13.42 4.93 9.42
CA LEU A 143 -13.58 5.64 8.16
C LEU A 143 -14.88 6.46 8.20
N PRO A 144 -14.81 7.82 8.18
CA PRO A 144 -16.00 8.66 8.33
C PRO A 144 -17.05 8.40 7.24
N ARG A 145 -18.33 8.60 7.54
CA ARG A 145 -19.45 8.24 6.64
C ARG A 145 -19.61 9.20 5.49
N GLU A 146 -19.23 10.45 5.71
CA GLU A 146 -19.27 11.58 4.78
C GLU A 146 -18.26 11.44 3.63
N LEU A 147 -17.21 10.61 3.78
CA LEU A 147 -16.21 10.36 2.74
C LEU A 147 -16.72 9.31 1.74
N GLY A 148 -17.72 9.71 0.96
CA GLY A 148 -18.46 8.82 0.07
C GLY A 148 -17.59 8.17 -1.01
N ALA A 149 -16.60 8.89 -1.54
CA ALA A 149 -15.74 8.38 -2.60
C ALA A 149 -14.71 7.38 -2.07
N VAL A 150 -14.06 7.68 -0.94
CA VAL A 150 -13.15 6.73 -0.28
C VAL A 150 -13.90 5.47 0.11
N ARG A 151 -15.10 5.60 0.70
CA ARG A 151 -15.89 4.42 1.10
C ARG A 151 -16.25 3.55 -0.08
N ARG A 152 -16.77 4.12 -1.17
CA ARG A 152 -17.10 3.37 -2.40
C ARG A 152 -15.88 2.60 -2.91
N TRP A 153 -14.75 3.28 -3.03
CA TRP A 153 -13.50 2.69 -3.50
C TRP A 153 -12.99 1.59 -2.55
N PHE A 154 -12.93 1.87 -1.25
CA PHE A 154 -12.42 0.95 -0.23
C PHE A 154 -13.26 -0.33 -0.15
N TYR A 155 -14.59 -0.20 -0.07
CA TYR A 155 -15.45 -1.37 0.01
C TYR A 155 -15.46 -2.16 -1.30
N GLY A 156 -15.49 -1.49 -2.45
CA GLY A 156 -15.44 -2.16 -3.75
C GLY A 156 -14.14 -2.95 -4.00
N LEU A 157 -13.02 -2.49 -3.42
CA LEU A 157 -11.75 -3.20 -3.49
C LEU A 157 -11.61 -4.30 -2.44
N SER A 158 -12.09 -4.07 -1.22
CA SER A 158 -12.02 -5.05 -0.13
C SER A 158 -12.84 -6.32 -0.40
N THR A 159 -13.77 -6.28 -1.35
CA THR A 159 -14.56 -7.43 -1.80
C THR A 159 -13.91 -8.23 -2.93
N ARG A 160 -12.77 -7.80 -3.49
CA ARG A 160 -12.09 -8.55 -4.56
C ARG A 160 -11.31 -9.73 -3.96
N ALA A 161 -11.50 -10.93 -4.49
CA ALA A 161 -10.97 -12.19 -3.97
C ALA A 161 -9.43 -12.29 -3.89
N SER A 162 -8.69 -11.31 -4.39
CA SER A 162 -7.23 -11.21 -4.24
C SER A 162 -6.78 -10.36 -3.05
N ALA A 163 -7.71 -9.86 -2.23
CA ALA A 163 -7.38 -8.96 -1.13
C ALA A 163 -6.83 -9.67 0.11
N TRP A 164 -7.11 -10.97 0.33
CA TRP A 164 -6.85 -11.62 1.62
C TRP A 164 -6.66 -13.15 1.59
N THR A 165 -5.98 -13.72 0.58
CA THR A 165 -5.54 -15.13 0.64
C THR A 165 -4.06 -15.24 0.32
#